data_AF-A0A9X3CGY4-F1
#
_entry.id   AF-A0A9X3CGY4-F1
#
_cell.length_a   1.000
_cell.length_b   1.000
_cell.length_c   1.000
_cell.angle_alpha   90.00
_cell.angle_beta   90.00
_cell.angle_gamma   90.00
#
_symmetry.space_group_name_H-M   'P 1'
#
loop_
_entity.id
_entity.type
_entity.pdbx_description
1 polymer ?
#
loop_
_entity_poly.entity_id
_entity_poly.type
_entity_poly.pdbx_seq_one_letter_code
_entity_poly.pdbx_strand_id
1 'polypeptide(L)'
;MKFKNIPLRFKLALGTGTPMLLLVFLAFIAITSSRSQVQTNAMVDHTHKVIQQAKQIEAAAVDMETGMRGFLLAGKEDFLEPYIQGQQRFSV
;
A
#
# COMPACT_ATOMS: atom_id res chain seq x y z
N MET A 1 -34.75 -43.75 6.31
CA MET A 1 -35.45 -44.19 7.54
C MET A 1 -34.48 -44.53 8.70
N LYS A 2 -33.66 -43.57 9.18
CA LYS A 2 -32.74 -43.80 10.34
C LYS A 2 -32.52 -42.58 11.26
N PHE A 3 -33.48 -41.65 11.35
CA PHE A 3 -33.35 -40.44 12.20
C PHE A 3 -34.09 -40.53 13.56
N LYS A 4 -34.55 -41.73 13.95
CA LYS A 4 -35.52 -41.88 15.05
C LYS A 4 -34.90 -42.08 16.44
N ASN A 5 -33.59 -42.38 16.54
CA ASN A 5 -32.92 -42.73 17.82
C ASN A 5 -31.79 -41.76 18.21
N ILE A 6 -31.92 -40.48 17.87
CA ILE A 6 -30.98 -39.44 18.32
C ILE A 6 -31.60 -38.75 19.54
N PRO A 7 -30.91 -38.66 20.70
CA PRO A 7 -31.46 -38.02 21.89
C PRO A 7 -31.88 -36.58 21.57
N LEU A 8 -33.04 -36.14 22.08
CA LEU A 8 -33.69 -34.86 21.72
C LEU A 8 -32.74 -33.64 21.80
N ARG A 9 -31.84 -33.65 22.78
CA ARG A 9 -30.73 -32.71 22.98
C ARG A 9 -29.76 -32.62 21.80
N PHE A 10 -29.42 -33.74 21.17
CA PHE A 10 -28.54 -33.78 20.00
C PHE A 10 -29.28 -33.36 18.72
N LYS A 11 -30.60 -33.57 18.63
CA LYS A 11 -31.43 -33.08 17.52
C LYS A 11 -31.58 -31.55 17.54
N LEU A 12 -31.72 -30.96 18.74
CA LEU A 12 -31.68 -29.51 18.94
C LEU A 12 -30.29 -28.94 18.66
N ALA A 13 -29.23 -29.58 19.16
CA ALA A 13 -27.84 -29.17 18.91
C ALA A 13 -27.46 -29.25 17.43
N LEU A 14 -27.97 -30.21 16.66
CA LEU A 14 -27.77 -30.26 15.21
C LEU A 14 -28.50 -29.11 14.49
N GLY A 15 -29.72 -28.76 14.93
CA GLY A 15 -30.49 -27.67 14.34
C GLY A 15 -29.85 -26.29 14.53
N THR A 16 -29.40 -25.98 15.74
CA THR A 16 -28.74 -24.70 16.04
C THR A 16 -27.24 -24.70 15.73
N GLY A 17 -26.59 -25.87 15.77
CA GLY A 17 -25.17 -26.02 15.49
C GLY A 17 -24.84 -25.90 14.00
N THR A 18 -25.75 -26.28 13.10
CA THR A 18 -25.56 -26.17 11.65
C THR A 18 -25.29 -24.74 11.18
N PRO A 19 -26.12 -23.72 11.50
CA PRO A 19 -25.82 -22.34 11.11
C PRO A 19 -24.58 -21.79 11.81
N MET A 20 -24.31 -22.21 13.06
CA MET A 20 -23.13 -21.75 13.80
C MET A 20 -21.82 -22.27 13.17
N LEU A 21 -21.78 -23.53 12.73
CA LEU A 21 -20.67 -24.10 11.96
C LEU A 21 -20.46 -23.36 10.63
N LEU A 22 -21.56 -23.02 9.94
CA LEU A 22 -21.52 -22.24 8.70
C LEU A 22 -20.90 -20.86 8.93
N LEU A 23 -21.27 -20.15 10.01
CA LEU A 23 -20.70 -18.84 10.34
C LEU A 23 -19.21 -18.94 10.68
N VAL A 24 -18.79 -19.97 11.42
CA VAL A 24 -17.36 -20.20 11.73
C VAL A 24 -16.57 -20.47 10.45
N PHE A 25 -17.13 -21.24 9.51
CA PHE A 25 -16.51 -21.52 8.23
C PHE A 25 -16.39 -20.25 7.36
N LEU A 26 -17.43 -19.43 7.31
CA LEU A 26 -17.41 -18.14 6.62
C LEU A 26 -16.40 -17.17 7.24
N ALA A 27 -16.33 -17.11 8.58
CA ALA A 27 -15.35 -16.31 9.30
C ALA A 27 -13.92 -16.77 8.99
N PHE A 28 -13.69 -18.08 8.91
CA PHE A 28 -12.39 -18.65 8.54
C PHE A 28 -11.99 -18.21 7.12
N ILE A 29 -12.90 -18.32 6.13
CA ILE A 29 -12.67 -17.86 4.76
C ILE A 29 -12.37 -16.35 4.74
N ALA A 30 -13.15 -15.54 5.46
CA ALA A 30 -12.98 -14.10 5.51
C ALA A 30 -11.61 -13.68 6.07
N ILE A 31 -11.13 -14.37 7.12
CA ILE A 31 -9.80 -14.11 7.71
C ILE A 31 -8.70 -14.50 6.72
N THR A 32 -8.82 -15.63 6.02
CA THR A 32 -7.83 -16.03 5.00
C THR A 32 -7.81 -15.09 3.80
N SER A 33 -8.98 -14.59 3.38
CA SER A 33 -9.12 -13.64 2.26
C SER A 33 -8.54 -12.25 2.62
N SER A 34 -8.78 -11.76 3.85
CA SER A 34 -8.20 -10.49 4.31
C SER A 34 -6.67 -10.48 4.27
N ARG A 35 -6.02 -11.63 4.47
CA ARG A 35 -4.56 -11.73 4.36
C ARG A 35 -4.04 -11.54 2.93
N SER A 36 -4.85 -11.88 1.92
CA SER A 36 -4.51 -11.71 0.51
C SER A 36 -4.59 -10.24 0.05
N GLN A 37 -5.38 -9.39 0.72
CA GLN A 37 -5.52 -7.98 0.36
C GLN A 37 -4.31 -7.13 0.80
N VAL A 38 -3.65 -7.53 1.90
CA VAL A 38 -2.48 -6.82 2.44
C VAL A 38 -1.25 -6.98 1.54
N GLN A 39 -1.12 -8.11 0.83
CA GLN A 39 0.05 -8.38 -0.01
C GLN A 39 0.00 -7.66 -1.36
N THR A 40 -1.18 -7.47 -1.95
CA THR A 40 -1.33 -6.68 -3.20
C THR A 40 -1.08 -5.18 -2.95
N ASN A 41 -1.43 -4.68 -1.76
CA ASN A 41 -1.15 -3.30 -1.39
C ASN A 41 0.34 -3.01 -1.21
N ALA A 42 1.16 -4.01 -0.82
CA ALA A 42 2.58 -3.80 -0.59
C ALA A 42 3.37 -3.48 -1.87
N MET A 43 3.04 -4.12 -3.00
CA MET A 43 3.69 -3.83 -4.29
C MET A 43 3.22 -2.50 -4.90
N VAL A 44 1.95 -2.14 -4.68
CA VAL A 44 1.42 -0.83 -5.11
C VAL A 44 2.05 0.30 -4.28
N ASP A 45 2.20 0.10 -2.97
CA ASP A 45 2.86 1.06 -2.07
C ASP A 45 4.34 1.24 -2.44
N HIS A 46 5.05 0.15 -2.75
CA HIS A 46 6.43 0.24 -3.23
C HIS A 46 6.54 0.96 -4.58
N THR A 47 5.65 0.67 -5.53
CA THR A 47 5.66 1.33 -6.84
C THR A 47 5.39 2.84 -6.69
N HIS A 48 4.44 3.23 -5.84
CA HIS A 48 4.20 4.64 -5.54
C HIS A 48 5.40 5.32 -4.89
N LYS A 49 6.09 4.65 -3.96
CA LYS A 49 7.33 5.16 -3.35
C LYS A 49 8.44 5.41 -4.37
N VAL A 50 8.68 4.46 -5.29
CA VAL A 50 9.70 4.61 -6.34
C VAL A 50 9.34 5.73 -7.32
N ILE A 51 8.06 5.84 -7.74
CA ILE A 51 7.62 6.94 -8.62
C ILE A 51 7.78 8.30 -7.92
N GLN A 52 7.48 8.37 -6.62
CA GLN A 52 7.63 9.60 -5.86
C GLN A 52 9.10 10.02 -5.74
N GLN A 53 10.01 9.06 -5.48
CA GLN A 53 11.44 9.31 -5.47
C GLN A 53 11.95 9.76 -6.84
N ALA A 54 11.55 9.10 -7.93
CA ALA A 54 11.92 9.48 -9.28
C ALA A 54 11.47 10.91 -9.63
N LYS A 55 10.24 11.30 -9.24
CA LYS A 55 9.75 12.67 -9.43
C LYS A 55 10.53 13.72 -8.63
N GLN A 56 10.99 13.38 -7.42
CA GLN A 56 11.81 14.29 -6.62
C GLN A 56 13.18 14.53 -7.26
N ILE A 57 13.79 13.47 -7.80
CA ILE A 57 15.05 13.53 -8.54
C ILE A 57 14.88 14.36 -9.81
N GLU A 58 13.81 14.14 -10.58
CA GLU A 58 13.49 14.91 -11.79
C GLU A 58 13.31 16.40 -11.46
N ALA A 59 12.52 16.73 -10.44
CA ALA A 59 12.30 18.11 -10.01
C ALA A 59 13.62 18.79 -9.59
N ALA A 60 14.46 18.11 -8.81
CA ALA A 60 15.76 18.63 -8.43
C ALA A 60 16.67 18.88 -9.64
N ALA A 61 16.65 18.00 -10.65
CA ALA A 61 17.43 18.18 -11.88
C ALA A 61 16.95 19.41 -12.67
N VAL A 62 15.63 19.60 -12.78
CA VAL A 62 15.03 20.76 -13.46
C VAL A 62 15.35 22.07 -12.71
N ASP A 63 15.31 22.06 -11.37
CA ASP A 63 15.70 23.21 -10.55
C ASP A 63 17.19 23.56 -10.76
N MET A 64 18.05 22.54 -10.83
CA MET A 64 19.48 22.72 -11.12
C MET A 64 19.72 23.30 -12.52
N GLU A 65 19.03 22.80 -13.55
CA GLU A 65 19.12 23.30 -14.92
C GLU A 65 18.62 24.75 -15.02
N THR A 66 17.51 25.06 -14.35
CA THR A 66 16.91 26.39 -14.35
C THR A 66 17.79 27.39 -13.62
N GLY A 67 18.36 27.01 -12.47
CA GLY A 67 19.30 27.85 -11.73
C GLY A 67 20.58 28.14 -12.52
N MET A 68 21.17 27.09 -13.12
CA MET A 68 22.35 27.25 -13.97
C MET A 68 22.07 28.16 -15.19
N ARG A 69 20.92 27.99 -15.86
CA ARG A 69 20.52 28.87 -16.96
C ARG A 69 20.29 30.30 -16.50
N GLY A 70 19.65 30.50 -15.34
CA GLY A 70 19.46 31.81 -14.74
C GLY A 70 20.77 32.52 -14.45
N PHE A 71 21.75 31.79 -13.90
CA PHE A 71 23.11 32.30 -13.65
C PHE A 71 23.82 32.68 -14.96
N LEU A 72 23.77 31.83 -15.98
CA LEU A 72 24.40 32.09 -17.28
C LEU A 72 23.79 33.29 -18.02
N LEU A 73 22.49 33.55 -17.84
CA LEU A 73 21.78 34.65 -18.50
C LEU A 73 21.90 35.98 -17.74
N ALA A 74 21.86 35.95 -16.42
CA ALA A 74 21.84 37.17 -15.59
C ALA A 74 23.20 37.51 -14.96
N GLY A 75 24.15 36.56 -14.91
CA GLY A 75 25.46 36.72 -14.28
C GLY A 75 25.44 36.91 -12.77
N LYS A 76 24.30 36.64 -12.10
CA LYS A 76 24.11 36.83 -10.65
C LYS A 76 24.13 35.49 -9.94
N GLU A 77 24.96 35.39 -8.91
CA GLU A 77 25.16 34.20 -8.09
C GLU A 77 23.89 33.73 -7.37
N ASP A 78 22.92 34.63 -7.15
CA ASP A 78 21.60 34.31 -6.58
C ASP A 78 20.85 33.21 -7.36
N PHE A 79 21.11 33.07 -8.67
CA PHE A 79 20.50 32.01 -9.48
C PHE A 79 21.15 30.63 -9.29
N LEU A 80 22.27 30.51 -8.57
CA LEU A 80 22.85 29.21 -8.20
C LEU A 80 22.17 28.60 -6.97
N GLU A 81 21.33 29.34 -6.25
CA GLU A 81 20.63 28.86 -5.05
C GLU A 81 19.77 27.59 -5.31
N PRO A 82 18.98 27.49 -6.40
CA PRO A 82 18.26 26.27 -6.77
C PRO A 82 19.20 25.12 -7.16
N TYR A 83 20.37 25.43 -7.72
CA TYR A 83 21.37 24.43 -8.11
C TYR A 83 22.01 23.77 -6.88
N ILE A 84 22.37 24.57 -5.88
CA ILE A 84 22.95 24.07 -4.61
C ILE A 84 21.91 23.25 -3.84
N GLN A 85 20.66 23.69 -3.78
CA GLN A 85 19.58 22.96 -3.11
C GLN A 85 19.23 21.65 -3.82
N GLY A 86 19.20 21.64 -5.16
CA GLY A 86 18.97 20.43 -5.95
C GLY A 86 20.08 19.39 -5.78
N GLN A 87 21.34 19.84 -5.71
CA GLN A 87 22.49 18.95 -5.48
C GLN A 87 22.43 18.26 -4.10
N GLN A 88 21.99 18.96 -3.06
CA GLN A 88 21.77 18.35 -1.74
C GLN A 88 20.67 17.28 -1.77
N ARG A 89 19.56 17.53 -2.47
CA ARG A 89 18.45 16.55 -2.63
C ARG A 89 18.83 15.32 -3.45
N PHE A 90 19.80 15.44 -4.36
CA PHE A 90 20.32 14.33 -5.16
C PHE A 90 21.31 13.41 -4.40
N SER A 91 21.86 13.88 -3.27
CA SER A 91 22.94 13.20 -2.54
C SER A 91 22.48 12.24 -1.42
N VAL A 92 21.17 11.99 -1.31
CA VAL A 92 20.56 11.04 -0.36
C VAL A 92 20.17 9.76 -1.10
#